data_AF-A0A3M2RQF1-F1
#
_entry.id   AF-A0A3M2RQF1-F1
#
_cell.length_a   1.000
_cell.length_b   1.000
_cell.length_c   1.000
_cell.angle_alpha   90.00
_cell.angle_beta   90.00
_cell.angle_gamma   90.00
#
_symmetry.space_group_name_H-M   'P 1'
#
loop_
_entity.id
_entity.type
_entity.pdbx_description
1 polymer ?
#
loop_
_entity_poly.entity_id
_entity_poly.type
_entity_poly.pdbx_seq_one_letter_code
_entity_poly.pdbx_strand_id
1 'polypeptide(L)'
;MHFATKSFLLHLLSASTALAGVIPVTTPTPTLSPSKVTLAPREDEPTAAPKSIFTTTNHITVGGVTNSHVTIPGHTIDIAIPTCKQTITPDENGYVPPGTCGAIWHYYPSFAAALTFAFLFGGLMVLHIWQAAKYQKRWCWVIIMASIWEMMAFIFRALSTKDQQSKGIYLVFQIFILLAPIWVNAYAYMTLGRMVYYFLPWRSILGMPAATLAAIFVGLDIVSFIVQLIGGSMAGPGAPPEEQQRAIHIYMGGIGLQEFFIVLFVGLCIRFQAKMHKLKGPGGFKDFITSSWGMLITALYFSLAMISIRIIYRLIEFSGGMGEDNALVTHEVYFYLLEAVPMFLALLVFNFVHPGRIMTGPHSDMPGLFSLIKNKLSRNKGKELLDNRSDSDVELRQEWQMPRAVGQYSDSAARA
;
A
#
# COMPACT_ATOMS: atom_id res chain seq x y z
N MET A 1 11.02 -15.92 -23.61
CA MET A 1 10.61 -15.06 -22.46
C MET A 1 10.50 -15.86 -21.16
N HIS A 2 11.31 -16.92 -20.98
CA HIS A 2 11.25 -17.86 -19.84
C HIS A 2 12.45 -17.76 -18.90
N PHE A 3 13.48 -16.96 -19.22
CA PHE A 3 14.70 -16.83 -18.43
C PHE A 3 14.67 -15.64 -17.45
N ALA A 4 13.92 -14.58 -17.74
CA ALA A 4 13.85 -13.38 -16.89
C ALA A 4 12.94 -13.54 -15.64
N THR A 5 11.96 -14.45 -15.69
CA THR A 5 11.04 -14.71 -14.58
C THR A 5 11.63 -15.62 -13.50
N LYS A 6 12.57 -16.50 -13.85
CA LYS A 6 13.28 -17.34 -12.87
C LYS A 6 14.31 -16.52 -12.06
N SER A 7 14.97 -15.54 -12.67
CA SER A 7 15.95 -14.70 -11.98
C SER A 7 15.31 -13.72 -10.97
N PHE A 8 14.08 -13.27 -11.24
CA PHE A 8 13.37 -12.35 -10.35
C PHE A 8 12.76 -13.06 -9.13
N LEU A 9 12.29 -14.31 -9.30
CA LEU A 9 11.82 -15.16 -8.19
C LEU A 9 12.96 -15.69 -7.32
N LEU A 10 14.14 -15.96 -7.89
CA LEU A 10 15.33 -16.35 -7.12
C LEU A 10 15.92 -15.19 -6.30
N HIS A 11 15.83 -13.94 -6.79
CA HIS A 11 16.26 -12.77 -6.00
C HIS A 11 15.29 -12.35 -4.89
N LEU A 12 14.02 -12.72 -4.98
CA LEU A 12 13.05 -12.53 -3.89
C LEU A 12 13.17 -13.59 -2.79
N LEU A 13 13.71 -14.77 -3.09
CA LEU A 13 13.95 -15.84 -2.11
C LEU A 13 15.35 -15.76 -1.45
N SER A 14 16.33 -15.09 -2.08
CA SER A 14 17.66 -14.88 -1.49
C SER A 14 17.78 -13.60 -0.64
N ALA A 15 16.75 -12.77 -0.58
CA ALA A 15 16.77 -11.50 0.18
C ALA A 15 16.40 -11.67 1.67
N SER A 16 16.07 -12.88 2.13
CA SER A 16 15.67 -13.14 3.52
C SER A 16 16.76 -13.76 4.42
N THR A 17 18.00 -13.89 3.94
CA THR A 17 19.11 -14.48 4.74
C THR A 17 20.36 -13.62 4.87
N ALA A 18 20.31 -12.32 4.58
CA ALA A 18 21.50 -11.47 4.71
C ALA A 18 21.18 -10.12 5.36
N LEU A 19 20.98 -10.11 6.68
CA LEU A 19 21.23 -8.95 7.54
C LEU A 19 21.35 -9.41 9.01
N ALA A 20 22.27 -10.33 9.26
CA ALA A 20 22.91 -10.52 10.56
C ALA A 20 24.39 -10.17 10.41
N GLY A 21 24.66 -8.91 10.04
CA GLY A 21 26.00 -8.34 10.04
C GLY A 21 26.28 -7.74 11.41
N VAL A 22 27.10 -8.41 12.20
CA VAL A 22 27.69 -7.90 13.44
C VAL A 22 28.51 -6.65 13.10
N ILE A 23 28.04 -5.48 13.53
CA ILE A 23 28.87 -4.26 13.55
C ILE A 23 29.62 -4.27 14.89
N PRO A 24 30.96 -4.30 14.91
CA PRO A 24 31.71 -4.15 16.15
C PRO A 24 31.64 -2.68 16.59
N VAL A 25 30.90 -2.41 17.65
CA VAL A 25 30.93 -1.10 18.32
C VAL A 25 32.17 -1.08 19.21
N THR A 26 33.17 -0.31 18.80
CA THR A 26 34.29 0.10 19.63
C THR A 26 33.79 0.96 20.79
N THR A 27 33.97 0.48 22.01
CA THR A 27 33.85 1.22 23.27
C THR A 27 34.84 2.39 23.32
N PRO A 28 34.42 3.65 23.51
CA PRO A 28 35.27 4.66 24.11
C PRO A 28 35.21 4.51 25.64
N THR A 29 36.37 4.30 26.25
CA THR A 29 36.61 4.39 27.69
C THR A 29 36.15 5.77 28.20
N PRO A 30 35.22 5.87 29.18
CA PRO A 30 34.91 7.16 29.77
C PRO A 30 36.00 7.55 30.78
N THR A 31 36.76 8.59 30.44
CA THR A 31 37.60 9.33 31.36
C THR A 31 36.71 9.99 32.42
N LEU A 32 36.94 9.66 33.69
CA LEU A 32 36.26 10.27 34.84
C LEU A 32 36.65 11.76 34.96
N SER A 33 35.67 12.65 34.84
CA SER A 33 35.73 14.04 35.33
C SER A 33 34.63 14.25 36.37
N PRO A 34 34.88 14.96 37.49
CA PRO A 34 33.95 15.02 38.61
C PRO A 34 32.85 16.05 38.33
N SER A 35 31.69 15.60 37.83
CA SER A 35 30.49 16.45 37.80
C SER A 35 29.85 16.49 39.19
N LYS A 36 29.80 17.70 39.76
CA LYS A 36 29.05 18.04 40.97
C LYS A 36 27.62 17.52 40.86
N VAL A 37 27.25 16.59 41.74
CA VAL A 37 25.86 16.14 41.93
C VAL A 37 25.15 17.20 42.76
N THR A 38 24.32 18.02 42.12
CA THR A 38 23.32 18.83 42.83
C THR A 38 22.10 17.95 43.06
N LEU A 39 21.89 17.51 44.30
CA LEU A 39 20.70 16.75 44.69
C LEU A 39 19.49 17.68 44.69
N ALA A 40 18.50 17.38 43.85
CA ALA A 40 17.19 18.02 43.91
C ALA A 40 16.44 17.56 45.19
N PRO A 41 15.61 18.40 45.82
CA PRO A 41 14.77 17.99 46.94
C PRO A 41 13.83 16.84 46.56
N ARG A 42 13.65 15.93 47.51
CA ARG A 42 12.82 14.73 47.40
C ARG A 42 11.33 15.12 47.33
N GLU A 43 10.65 14.78 46.24
CA GLU A 43 9.18 14.72 46.22
C GLU A 43 8.75 13.45 46.94
N ASP A 44 8.10 13.58 48.09
CA ASP A 44 7.59 12.49 48.95
C ASP A 44 6.17 12.04 48.56
N GLU A 45 5.76 12.19 47.30
CA GLU A 45 4.53 11.56 46.82
C GLU A 45 4.85 10.19 46.20
N PRO A 46 4.28 9.08 46.73
CA PRO A 46 4.37 7.80 46.06
C PRO A 46 3.61 7.93 44.74
N THR A 47 4.35 7.99 43.62
CA THR A 47 3.77 7.90 42.29
C THR A 47 2.99 6.59 42.23
N ALA A 48 1.65 6.69 42.17
CA ALA A 48 0.80 5.53 42.10
C ALA A 48 1.24 4.64 40.93
N ALA A 49 1.52 3.37 41.22
CA ALA A 49 1.87 2.41 40.18
C ALA A 49 0.75 2.40 39.11
N PRO A 50 1.10 2.39 37.81
CA PRO A 50 0.10 2.34 36.76
C PRO A 50 -0.77 1.10 36.96
N LYS A 51 -2.08 1.31 37.05
CA LYS A 51 -3.09 0.25 37.13
C LYS A 51 -3.19 -0.45 35.77
N SER A 52 -2.21 -1.30 35.43
CA SER A 52 -2.32 -2.25 34.33
C SER A 52 -2.43 -3.66 34.91
N ILE A 53 -3.32 -4.47 34.33
CA ILE A 53 -3.78 -5.76 34.85
C ILE A 53 -2.67 -6.85 34.82
N PHE A 54 -1.46 -6.53 34.32
CA PHE A 54 -0.35 -7.48 34.13
C PHE A 54 0.98 -6.97 34.67
N THR A 55 1.05 -6.66 35.97
CA THR A 55 2.27 -6.18 36.58
C THR A 55 2.73 -7.15 37.68
N THR A 56 3.91 -7.75 37.53
CA THR A 56 4.55 -8.48 38.64
C THR A 56 5.48 -7.50 39.34
N THR A 57 5.25 -7.28 40.64
CA THR A 57 6.15 -6.47 41.46
C THR A 57 7.37 -7.31 41.82
N ASN A 58 8.52 -6.98 41.24
CA ASN A 58 9.80 -7.52 41.69
C ASN A 58 10.39 -6.56 42.72
N HIS A 59 10.66 -7.09 43.91
CA HIS A 59 11.31 -6.36 44.99
C HIS A 59 12.82 -6.52 44.86
N ILE A 60 13.54 -5.44 44.57
CA ILE A 60 14.99 -5.41 44.68
C ILE A 60 15.34 -4.72 45.99
N THR A 61 15.82 -5.50 46.96
CA THR A 61 16.32 -4.96 48.22
C THR A 61 17.80 -4.63 48.08
N VAL A 62 18.13 -3.34 48.08
CA VAL A 62 19.52 -2.91 48.21
C VAL A 62 19.86 -2.90 49.69
N GLY A 63 20.75 -3.79 50.11
CA GLY A 63 21.22 -3.87 51.49
C GLY A 63 21.84 -2.55 51.93
N GLY A 64 21.45 -2.08 53.12
CA GLY A 64 22.03 -0.88 53.73
C GLY A 64 23.52 -1.07 54.03
N VAL A 65 24.28 0.03 54.04
CA VAL A 65 25.71 0.01 54.37
C VAL A 65 25.93 0.85 55.63
N THR A 66 26.60 0.26 56.62
CA THR A 66 27.03 0.95 57.84
C THR A 66 28.55 0.95 57.90
N ASN A 67 29.13 2.14 58.08
CA ASN A 67 30.56 2.30 58.37
C ASN A 67 30.73 3.35 59.49
N SER A 68 31.97 3.59 59.95
CA SER A 68 32.31 4.48 61.05
C SER A 68 31.92 5.95 60.85
N HIS A 69 31.52 6.34 59.63
CA HIS A 69 31.17 7.71 59.29
C HIS A 69 29.73 7.91 58.83
N VAL A 70 29.03 6.85 58.37
CA VAL A 70 27.65 6.96 57.85
C VAL A 70 26.91 5.62 58.01
N THR A 71 25.63 5.70 58.38
CA THR A 71 24.67 4.60 58.33
C THR A 71 23.60 4.91 57.28
N ILE A 72 23.56 4.14 56.20
CA ILE A 72 22.51 4.25 55.18
C ILE A 72 21.57 3.05 55.34
N PRO A 73 20.28 3.25 55.67
CA PRO A 73 19.32 2.16 55.77
C PRO A 73 19.10 1.51 54.39
N GLY A 74 18.82 0.20 54.38
CA GLY A 74 18.46 -0.50 53.15
C GLY A 74 17.16 0.05 52.57
N HIS A 75 17.13 0.19 51.25
CA HIS A 75 15.93 0.61 50.53
C HIS A 75 15.48 -0.51 49.60
N THR A 76 14.19 -0.80 49.63
CA THR A 76 13.54 -1.69 48.68
C THR A 76 12.96 -0.85 47.55
N ILE A 77 13.34 -1.16 46.32
CA ILE A 77 12.74 -0.55 45.13
C ILE A 77 11.77 -1.57 44.55
N ASP A 78 10.51 -1.15 44.42
CA ASP A 78 9.46 -1.93 43.79
C ASP A 78 9.49 -1.67 42.29
N ILE A 79 10.00 -2.65 41.53
CA ILE A 79 9.97 -2.58 40.07
C ILE A 79 8.75 -3.35 39.62
N ALA A 80 7.75 -2.59 39.16
CA ALA A 80 6.59 -3.14 38.48
C ALA A 80 7.03 -3.57 37.06
N ILE A 81 7.40 -4.84 36.89
CA ILE A 81 7.75 -5.38 35.57
C ILE A 81 6.47 -5.88 34.92
N PRO A 82 6.12 -5.43 33.70
CA PRO A 82 5.04 -6.01 32.93
C PRO A 82 5.45 -7.41 32.45
N THR A 83 5.45 -8.37 33.36
CA THR A 83 5.66 -9.79 33.07
C THR A 83 4.29 -10.42 32.96
N CYS A 84 3.84 -10.44 31.72
CA CYS A 84 2.72 -11.22 31.24
C CYS A 84 3.02 -12.72 31.51
N LYS A 85 2.68 -13.22 32.71
CA LYS A 85 2.67 -14.66 32.98
C LYS A 85 1.31 -15.20 32.59
N GLN A 86 1.29 -16.14 31.65
CA GLN A 86 0.07 -16.75 31.15
C GLN A 86 -0.59 -17.57 32.27
N THR A 87 -1.64 -17.03 32.87
CA THR A 87 -2.39 -17.68 33.95
C THR A 87 -3.66 -18.38 33.45
N ILE A 88 -4.05 -18.18 32.18
CA ILE A 88 -5.28 -18.72 31.60
C ILE A 88 -4.93 -19.63 30.43
N THR A 89 -5.37 -20.88 30.50
CA THR A 89 -5.37 -21.81 29.37
C THR A 89 -6.50 -21.44 28.41
N PRO A 90 -6.27 -21.40 27.08
CA PRO A 90 -7.34 -21.16 26.11
C PRO A 90 -8.52 -22.12 26.26
N ASP A 91 -9.73 -21.68 25.90
CA ASP A 91 -10.91 -22.56 25.88
C ASP A 91 -10.81 -23.63 24.76
N GLU A 92 -11.82 -24.50 24.64
CA GLU A 92 -11.89 -25.54 23.59
C GLU A 92 -11.78 -24.98 22.16
N ASN A 93 -12.16 -23.72 21.96
CA ASN A 93 -12.06 -23.01 20.70
C ASN A 93 -10.82 -22.13 20.60
N GLY A 94 -9.88 -22.20 21.54
CA GLY A 94 -8.65 -21.41 21.57
C GLY A 94 -8.83 -19.96 21.98
N TYR A 95 -9.98 -19.60 22.56
CA TYR A 95 -10.27 -18.25 23.01
C TYR A 95 -9.61 -17.90 24.34
N VAL A 96 -9.15 -16.66 24.42
CA VAL A 96 -8.55 -16.06 25.61
C VAL A 96 -9.19 -14.69 25.85
N PRO A 97 -9.69 -14.37 27.06
CA PRO A 97 -10.39 -13.12 27.31
C PRO A 97 -9.52 -11.87 27.02
N PRO A 98 -10.10 -10.79 26.48
CA PRO A 98 -9.42 -9.51 26.31
C PRO A 98 -8.82 -9.01 27.62
N GLY A 99 -7.68 -8.33 27.51
CA GLY A 99 -6.96 -7.86 28.69
C GLY A 99 -6.44 -9.03 29.52
N THR A 100 -6.02 -10.13 28.88
CA THR A 100 -5.25 -11.22 29.50
C THR A 100 -3.94 -11.42 28.74
N CYS A 101 -2.99 -12.11 29.38
CA CYS A 101 -1.70 -12.36 28.75
C CYS A 101 -1.85 -13.20 27.46
N GLY A 102 -1.31 -12.70 26.35
CA GLY A 102 -1.37 -13.39 25.06
C GLY A 102 -2.70 -13.24 24.30
N ALA A 103 -3.66 -12.47 24.82
CA ALA A 103 -4.87 -12.12 24.08
C ALA A 103 -4.54 -11.13 22.95
N ILE A 104 -4.75 -11.55 21.70
CA ILE A 104 -4.55 -10.70 20.50
C ILE A 104 -5.86 -10.01 20.10
N TRP A 105 -7.00 -10.68 20.29
CA TRP A 105 -8.32 -10.16 19.95
C TRP A 105 -8.97 -9.44 21.14
N HIS A 106 -9.69 -8.36 20.86
CA HIS A 106 -10.46 -7.60 21.85
C HIS A 106 -11.91 -8.09 22.00
N TYR A 107 -12.25 -9.22 21.36
CA TYR A 107 -13.57 -9.85 21.36
C TYR A 107 -13.43 -11.35 21.13
N TYR A 108 -14.53 -12.10 21.23
CA TYR A 108 -14.60 -13.51 20.85
C TYR A 108 -14.80 -13.63 19.33
N PRO A 109 -13.79 -13.98 18.52
CA PRO A 109 -13.90 -13.97 17.07
C PRO A 109 -14.68 -15.18 16.55
N SER A 110 -15.53 -14.96 15.54
CA SER A 110 -16.39 -15.99 14.96
C SER A 110 -15.67 -16.78 13.86
N PHE A 111 -15.33 -18.04 14.16
CA PHE A 111 -14.79 -18.99 13.17
C PHE A 111 -15.72 -19.14 11.95
N ALA A 112 -17.04 -19.28 12.20
CA ALA A 112 -18.03 -19.48 11.16
C ALA A 112 -18.13 -18.27 10.21
N ALA A 113 -18.08 -17.05 10.75
CA ALA A 113 -18.09 -15.84 9.94
C ALA A 113 -16.82 -15.73 9.07
N ALA A 114 -15.63 -15.99 9.66
CA ALA A 114 -14.36 -15.97 8.93
C ALA A 114 -14.36 -16.98 7.77
N LEU A 115 -14.80 -18.22 8.04
CA LEU A 115 -14.89 -19.26 7.04
C LEU A 115 -15.92 -18.94 5.94
N THR A 116 -17.05 -18.32 6.28
CA THR A 116 -18.07 -17.89 5.31
C THR A 116 -17.48 -16.89 4.32
N PHE A 117 -16.78 -15.86 4.80
CA PHE A 117 -16.14 -14.88 3.91
C PHE A 117 -15.00 -15.50 3.10
N ALA A 118 -14.23 -16.45 3.65
CA ALA A 118 -13.24 -17.19 2.88
C ALA A 118 -13.88 -17.90 1.67
N PHE A 119 -15.02 -18.58 1.86
CA PHE A 119 -15.75 -19.21 0.76
C PHE A 119 -16.35 -18.20 -0.23
N LEU A 120 -16.86 -17.06 0.25
CA LEU A 120 -17.37 -16.00 -0.62
C LEU A 120 -16.28 -15.44 -1.54
N PHE A 121 -15.10 -15.10 -1.00
CA PHE A 121 -13.96 -14.65 -1.80
C PHE A 121 -13.41 -15.77 -2.70
N GLY A 122 -13.39 -17.01 -2.22
CA GLY A 122 -13.05 -18.18 -3.05
C GLY A 122 -14.01 -18.36 -4.24
N GLY A 123 -15.31 -18.13 -4.04
CA GLY A 123 -16.31 -18.10 -5.11
C GLY A 123 -16.03 -17.00 -6.14
N LEU A 124 -15.75 -15.78 -5.69
CA LEU A 124 -15.37 -14.68 -6.60
C LEU A 124 -14.07 -14.99 -7.36
N MET A 125 -13.10 -15.63 -6.71
CA MET A 125 -11.84 -16.06 -7.33
C MET A 125 -12.11 -17.03 -8.48
N VAL A 126 -12.91 -18.08 -8.24
CA VAL A 126 -13.26 -19.06 -9.28
C VAL A 126 -13.98 -18.39 -10.45
N LEU A 127 -14.91 -17.47 -10.17
CA LEU A 127 -15.60 -16.71 -11.21
C LEU A 127 -14.63 -15.84 -12.02
N HIS A 128 -13.72 -15.10 -11.38
CA HIS A 128 -12.71 -14.29 -12.07
C HIS A 128 -11.75 -15.14 -12.91
N ILE A 129 -11.35 -16.32 -12.43
CA ILE A 129 -10.54 -17.28 -13.20
C ILE A 129 -11.31 -17.75 -14.44
N TRP A 130 -12.56 -18.15 -14.26
CA TRP A 130 -13.42 -18.58 -15.37
C TRP A 130 -13.61 -17.45 -16.39
N GLN A 131 -13.84 -16.21 -15.94
CA GLN A 131 -13.98 -15.04 -16.82
C GLN A 131 -12.68 -14.71 -17.54
N ALA A 132 -11.53 -14.76 -16.86
CA ALA A 132 -10.23 -14.54 -17.47
C ALA A 132 -9.94 -15.58 -18.57
N ALA A 133 -10.30 -16.85 -18.33
CA ALA A 133 -10.19 -17.92 -19.31
C ALA A 133 -11.19 -17.75 -20.47
N LYS A 134 -12.44 -17.37 -20.19
CA LYS A 134 -13.48 -17.20 -21.21
C LYS A 134 -13.20 -16.01 -22.14
N TYR A 135 -12.78 -14.86 -21.59
CA TYR A 135 -12.54 -13.64 -22.35
C TYR A 135 -11.10 -13.49 -22.84
N GLN A 136 -10.20 -14.43 -22.50
CA GLN A 136 -8.79 -14.45 -22.94
C GLN A 136 -8.04 -13.14 -22.63
N LYS A 137 -8.41 -12.46 -21.55
CA LYS A 137 -7.80 -11.18 -21.13
C LYS A 137 -6.73 -11.43 -20.08
N ARG A 138 -5.47 -11.51 -20.53
CA ARG A 138 -4.30 -11.81 -19.66
C ARG A 138 -4.16 -10.89 -18.46
N TRP A 139 -4.58 -9.63 -18.56
CA TRP A 139 -4.46 -8.65 -17.49
C TRP A 139 -5.44 -8.87 -16.32
N CYS A 140 -6.44 -9.76 -16.46
CA CYS A 140 -7.33 -10.14 -15.37
C CYS A 140 -6.63 -10.93 -14.25
N TRP A 141 -5.36 -11.34 -14.42
CA TRP A 141 -4.60 -11.95 -13.33
C TRP A 141 -4.52 -11.06 -12.08
N VAL A 142 -4.56 -9.73 -12.25
CA VAL A 142 -4.50 -8.75 -11.15
C VAL A 142 -5.70 -8.87 -10.21
N ILE A 143 -6.92 -8.96 -10.75
CA ILE A 143 -8.13 -9.13 -9.91
C ILE A 143 -8.23 -10.55 -9.32
N ILE A 144 -7.68 -11.55 -10.00
CA ILE A 144 -7.54 -12.90 -9.44
C ILE A 144 -6.61 -12.88 -8.22
N MET A 145 -5.48 -12.17 -8.28
CA MET A 145 -4.60 -12.02 -7.11
C MET A 145 -5.29 -11.29 -5.96
N ALA A 146 -6.06 -10.24 -6.25
CA ALA A 146 -6.88 -9.59 -5.22
C ALA A 146 -7.78 -10.59 -4.50
N SER A 147 -8.51 -11.43 -5.24
CA SER A 147 -9.40 -12.44 -4.66
C SER A 147 -8.67 -13.56 -3.90
N ILE A 148 -7.48 -13.96 -4.36
CA ILE A 148 -6.63 -14.93 -3.65
C ILE A 148 -6.21 -14.34 -2.29
N TRP A 149 -5.77 -13.09 -2.26
CA TRP A 149 -5.27 -12.47 -1.04
C TRP A 149 -6.39 -12.23 -0.03
N GLU A 150 -7.58 -11.80 -0.47
CA GLU A 150 -8.76 -11.73 0.41
C GLU A 150 -9.14 -13.13 0.94
N MET A 151 -9.20 -14.15 0.09
CA MET A 151 -9.49 -15.53 0.53
C MET A 151 -8.47 -16.01 1.57
N MET A 152 -7.18 -15.80 1.33
CA MET A 152 -6.12 -16.17 2.28
C MET A 152 -6.23 -15.38 3.59
N ALA A 153 -6.55 -14.09 3.55
CA ALA A 153 -6.80 -13.30 4.74
C ALA A 153 -7.86 -13.96 5.63
N PHE A 154 -9.02 -14.32 5.05
CA PHE A 154 -10.10 -14.94 5.82
C PHE A 154 -9.81 -16.38 6.25
N ILE A 155 -9.00 -17.14 5.52
CA ILE A 155 -8.48 -18.44 5.97
C ILE A 155 -7.59 -18.26 7.20
N PHE A 156 -6.62 -17.35 7.16
CA PHE A 156 -5.75 -17.08 8.31
C PHE A 156 -6.50 -16.43 9.48
N ARG A 157 -7.57 -15.67 9.21
CA ARG A 157 -8.49 -15.21 10.24
C ARG A 157 -9.21 -16.39 10.91
N ALA A 158 -9.74 -17.33 10.13
CA ALA A 158 -10.38 -18.52 10.68
C ALA A 158 -9.39 -19.34 11.54
N LEU A 159 -8.15 -19.51 11.07
CA LEU A 159 -7.10 -20.16 11.87
C LEU A 159 -6.77 -19.39 13.15
N SER A 160 -6.65 -18.07 13.09
CA SER A 160 -6.35 -17.26 14.29
C SER A 160 -7.52 -17.16 15.27
N THR A 161 -8.76 -17.49 14.86
CA THR A 161 -9.85 -17.64 15.83
C THR A 161 -9.67 -18.87 16.73
N LYS A 162 -9.00 -19.92 16.22
CA LYS A 162 -8.71 -21.19 16.92
C LYS A 162 -7.34 -21.21 17.62
N ASP A 163 -6.41 -20.40 17.16
CA ASP A 163 -5.10 -20.20 17.79
C ASP A 163 -4.85 -18.70 17.99
N GLN A 164 -5.51 -18.14 19.00
CA GLN A 164 -5.54 -16.69 19.24
C GLN A 164 -4.23 -16.15 19.81
N GLN A 165 -3.35 -17.02 20.30
CA GLN A 165 -2.08 -16.63 20.92
C GLN A 165 -0.93 -16.62 19.89
N SER A 166 -1.16 -17.19 18.71
CA SER A 166 -0.19 -17.19 17.62
C SER A 166 -0.11 -15.83 16.92
N LYS A 167 0.86 -15.02 17.36
CA LYS A 167 1.23 -13.76 16.71
C LYS A 167 1.57 -13.94 15.23
N GLY A 168 2.13 -15.10 14.86
CA GLY A 168 2.49 -15.41 13.47
C GLY A 168 1.26 -15.54 12.56
N ILE A 169 0.25 -16.31 12.98
CA ILE A 169 -1.00 -16.48 12.21
C ILE A 169 -1.72 -15.14 12.08
N TYR A 170 -1.82 -14.39 13.19
CA TYR A 170 -2.42 -13.06 13.18
C TYR A 170 -1.68 -12.08 12.25
N LEU A 171 -0.34 -12.07 12.28
CA LEU A 171 0.47 -11.25 11.40
C LEU A 171 0.22 -11.57 9.92
N VAL A 172 0.15 -12.85 9.56
CA VAL A 172 -0.13 -13.27 8.18
C VAL A 172 -1.53 -12.84 7.74
N PHE A 173 -2.54 -13.00 8.61
CA PHE A 173 -3.88 -12.43 8.38
C PHE A 173 -3.80 -10.92 8.12
N GLN A 174 -3.12 -10.18 9.00
CA GLN A 174 -3.01 -8.72 8.92
C GLN A 174 -2.31 -8.27 7.62
N ILE A 175 -1.28 -8.99 7.18
CA ILE A 175 -0.62 -8.72 5.90
C ILE A 175 -1.62 -8.94 4.76
N PHE A 176 -2.24 -10.10 4.66
CA PHE A 176 -3.15 -10.38 3.54
C PHE A 176 -4.33 -9.41 3.48
N ILE A 177 -4.97 -9.13 4.62
CA ILE A 177 -6.11 -8.21 4.65
C ILE A 177 -5.65 -6.83 4.19
N LEU A 178 -4.54 -6.29 4.68
CA LEU A 178 -4.09 -4.94 4.34
C LEU A 178 -3.60 -4.78 2.89
N LEU A 179 -3.01 -5.82 2.29
CA LEU A 179 -2.43 -5.73 0.95
C LEU A 179 -3.41 -6.10 -0.17
N ALA A 180 -4.42 -6.92 0.10
CA ALA A 180 -5.44 -7.29 -0.88
C ALA A 180 -6.11 -6.10 -1.64
N PRO A 181 -6.51 -4.97 -1.01
CA PRO A 181 -7.19 -3.88 -1.71
C PRO A 181 -6.30 -3.15 -2.73
N ILE A 182 -4.98 -3.20 -2.56
CA ILE A 182 -4.03 -2.58 -3.51
C ILE A 182 -4.19 -3.24 -4.90
N TRP A 183 -4.46 -4.54 -4.93
CA TRP A 183 -4.72 -5.26 -6.17
C TRP A 183 -6.04 -4.84 -6.82
N VAL A 184 -7.08 -4.58 -6.02
CA VAL A 184 -8.37 -4.08 -6.50
C VAL A 184 -8.22 -2.68 -7.10
N ASN A 185 -7.50 -1.79 -6.41
CA ASN A 185 -7.15 -0.45 -6.91
C ASN A 185 -6.38 -0.53 -8.23
N ALA A 186 -5.33 -1.35 -8.29
CA ALA A 186 -4.55 -1.55 -9.50
C ALA A 186 -5.42 -2.02 -10.67
N TYR A 187 -6.36 -2.93 -10.43
CA TYR A 187 -7.31 -3.38 -11.44
C TYR A 187 -8.25 -2.25 -11.92
N ALA A 188 -8.75 -1.41 -11.01
CA ALA A 188 -9.57 -0.25 -11.36
C ALA A 188 -8.78 0.76 -12.22
N TYR A 189 -7.53 1.05 -11.85
CA TYR A 189 -6.63 1.93 -12.61
C TYR A 189 -6.35 1.40 -14.01
N MET A 190 -6.06 0.11 -14.12
CA MET A 190 -5.86 -0.56 -15.41
C MET A 190 -7.14 -0.58 -16.26
N THR A 191 -8.29 -0.77 -15.63
CA THR A 191 -9.60 -0.77 -16.32
C THR A 191 -9.89 0.60 -16.92
N LEU A 192 -9.78 1.70 -16.15
CA LEU A 192 -9.96 3.05 -16.70
C LEU A 192 -8.93 3.34 -17.79
N GLY A 193 -7.67 2.94 -17.61
CA GLY A 193 -6.64 3.11 -18.62
C GLY A 193 -7.06 2.47 -19.96
N ARG A 194 -7.57 1.25 -19.91
CA ARG A 194 -8.07 0.54 -21.10
C ARG A 194 -9.31 1.19 -21.68
N MET A 195 -10.22 1.70 -20.85
CA MET A 195 -11.38 2.47 -21.32
C MET A 195 -10.97 3.73 -22.08
N VAL A 196 -10.01 4.49 -21.56
CA VAL A 196 -9.45 5.68 -22.24
C VAL A 196 -8.83 5.28 -23.59
N TYR A 197 -8.11 4.16 -23.65
CA TYR A 197 -7.49 3.70 -24.90
C TYR A 197 -8.48 3.18 -25.94
N TYR A 198 -9.57 2.56 -25.49
CA TYR A 198 -10.57 1.94 -26.35
C TYR A 198 -11.65 2.93 -26.83
N PHE A 199 -12.18 3.76 -25.92
CA PHE A 199 -13.32 4.63 -26.22
C PHE A 199 -12.96 6.04 -26.68
N LEU A 200 -11.80 6.59 -26.28
CA LEU A 200 -11.41 7.95 -26.69
C LEU A 200 -10.56 7.91 -27.98
N PRO A 201 -10.91 8.70 -29.02
CA PRO A 201 -10.14 8.76 -30.27
C PRO A 201 -8.67 9.13 -30.05
N TRP A 202 -8.43 10.03 -29.09
CA TRP A 202 -7.10 10.56 -28.75
C TRP A 202 -6.29 9.65 -27.82
N ARG A 203 -6.88 8.53 -27.35
CA ARG A 203 -6.28 7.52 -26.44
C ARG A 203 -5.61 8.11 -25.19
N SER A 204 -6.04 9.32 -24.80
CA SER A 204 -5.46 10.14 -23.74
C SER A 204 -6.52 11.02 -23.10
N ILE A 205 -6.35 11.29 -21.80
CA ILE A 205 -7.32 12.06 -21.00
C ILE A 205 -6.77 13.39 -20.49
N LEU A 206 -5.47 13.43 -20.17
CA LEU A 206 -4.71 14.60 -19.71
C LEU A 206 -3.46 14.86 -20.58
N GLY A 207 -3.52 14.57 -21.89
CA GLY A 207 -2.34 14.59 -22.76
C GLY A 207 -1.34 13.45 -22.49
N MET A 208 -1.56 12.68 -21.42
CA MET A 208 -0.81 11.46 -21.11
C MET A 208 -1.49 10.21 -21.69
N PRO A 209 -0.70 9.24 -22.20
CA PRO A 209 -1.20 7.92 -22.55
C PRO A 209 -1.82 7.21 -21.35
N ALA A 210 -2.88 6.46 -21.60
CA ALA A 210 -3.67 5.83 -20.55
C ALA A 210 -2.88 4.78 -19.73
N ALA A 211 -1.94 4.06 -20.35
CA ALA A 211 -1.06 3.12 -19.65
C ALA A 211 -0.13 3.82 -18.64
N THR A 212 0.33 5.03 -18.96
CA THR A 212 1.20 5.81 -18.09
C THR A 212 0.44 6.29 -16.86
N LEU A 213 -0.80 6.76 -17.04
CA LEU A 213 -1.66 7.12 -15.91
C LEU A 213 -1.88 5.94 -14.97
N ALA A 214 -2.34 4.79 -15.48
CA ALA A 214 -2.56 3.61 -14.65
C ALA A 214 -1.29 3.20 -13.87
N ALA A 215 -0.12 3.24 -14.52
CA ALA A 215 1.14 2.91 -13.86
C ALA A 215 1.57 3.92 -12.79
N ILE A 216 1.32 5.22 -13.01
CA ILE A 216 1.60 6.25 -12.00
C ILE A 216 0.78 5.98 -10.74
N PHE A 217 -0.54 5.77 -10.86
CA PHE A 217 -1.39 5.51 -9.69
C PHE A 217 -1.03 4.21 -8.97
N VAL A 218 -0.71 3.14 -9.70
CA VAL A 218 -0.20 1.91 -9.07
C VAL A 218 1.11 2.18 -8.31
N GLY A 219 2.03 2.98 -8.89
CA GLY A 219 3.28 3.35 -8.22
C GLY A 219 3.05 4.20 -6.97
N LEU A 220 2.13 5.16 -7.03
CA LEU A 220 1.73 6.01 -5.91
C LEU A 220 1.13 5.17 -4.76
N ASP A 221 0.27 4.21 -5.08
CA ASP A 221 -0.29 3.28 -4.08
C ASP A 221 0.82 2.42 -3.44
N ILE A 222 1.79 1.91 -4.22
CA ILE A 222 2.94 1.17 -3.68
C ILE A 222 3.76 2.04 -2.70
N VAL A 223 3.98 3.32 -3.02
CA VAL A 223 4.68 4.24 -2.12
C VAL A 223 3.89 4.46 -0.84
N SER A 224 2.57 4.69 -0.94
CA SER A 224 1.70 4.83 0.24
C SER A 224 1.72 3.58 1.12
N PHE A 225 1.78 2.41 0.51
CA PHE A 225 1.86 1.13 1.18
C PHE A 225 3.21 0.92 1.89
N ILE A 226 4.33 1.34 1.29
CA ILE A 226 5.64 1.30 1.96
C ILE A 226 5.62 2.15 3.23
N VAL A 227 4.98 3.32 3.20
CA VAL A 227 4.79 4.16 4.40
C VAL A 227 3.98 3.42 5.46
N GLN A 228 2.91 2.73 5.06
CA GLN A 228 2.13 1.88 5.97
C GLN A 228 2.97 0.75 6.56
N LEU A 229 3.78 0.04 5.76
CA LEU A 229 4.65 -1.02 6.26
C LEU A 229 5.66 -0.52 7.28
N ILE A 230 6.27 0.64 7.02
CA ILE A 230 7.20 1.27 7.96
C ILE A 230 6.48 1.58 9.27
N GLY A 231 5.35 2.29 9.21
CA GLY A 231 4.54 2.60 10.39
C GLY A 231 4.09 1.36 11.16
N GLY A 232 3.62 0.32 10.46
CA GLY A 232 3.18 -0.94 11.07
C GLY A 232 4.32 -1.74 11.70
N SER A 233 5.51 -1.74 11.09
CA SER A 233 6.70 -2.45 11.60
C SER A 233 7.29 -1.81 12.86
N MET A 234 7.11 -0.49 13.02
CA MET A 234 7.60 0.26 14.17
C MET A 234 6.75 0.07 15.43
N ALA A 235 5.52 -0.43 15.30
CA ALA A 235 4.59 -0.68 16.41
C ALA A 235 4.89 -2.01 17.15
N GLY A 236 6.17 -2.32 17.36
CA GLY A 236 6.63 -3.59 17.94
C GLY A 236 6.31 -3.75 19.43
N PRO A 237 6.20 -5.00 19.94
CA PRO A 237 5.98 -5.25 21.36
C PRO A 237 7.12 -4.70 22.21
N GLY A 238 6.81 -3.82 23.17
CA GLY A 238 7.79 -3.22 24.09
C GLY A 238 8.34 -1.86 23.68
N ALA A 239 7.87 -1.28 22.56
CA ALA A 239 8.16 0.11 22.24
C ALA A 239 7.53 1.06 23.29
N PRO A 240 8.20 2.17 23.66
CA PRO A 240 7.61 3.19 24.52
C PRO A 240 6.29 3.72 23.93
N PRO A 241 5.31 4.16 24.76
CA PRO A 241 4.01 4.63 24.30
C PRO A 241 4.10 5.73 23.21
N GLU A 242 5.03 6.66 23.35
CA GLU A 242 5.27 7.74 22.37
C GLU A 242 5.72 7.20 21.01
N GLU A 243 6.57 6.17 21.00
CA GLU A 243 7.06 5.54 19.78
C GLU A 243 5.95 4.73 19.09
N GLN A 244 5.10 4.07 19.88
CA GLN A 244 3.94 3.35 19.36
C GLN A 244 2.92 4.31 18.73
N GLN A 245 2.64 5.46 19.36
CA GLN A 245 1.78 6.48 18.78
C GLN A 245 2.36 7.05 17.48
N ARG A 246 3.66 7.35 17.45
CA ARG A 246 4.35 7.80 16.24
C ARG A 246 4.23 6.77 15.11
N ALA A 247 4.40 5.48 15.42
CA ALA A 247 4.25 4.39 14.46
C ALA A 247 2.84 4.33 13.86
N ILE A 248 1.80 4.46 14.69
CA ILE A 248 0.40 4.52 14.26
C ILE A 248 0.15 5.76 13.39
N HIS A 249 0.68 6.93 13.73
CA HIS A 249 0.52 8.14 12.91
C HIS A 249 1.19 8.02 11.54
N ILE A 250 2.37 7.41 11.45
CA ILE A 250 3.03 7.13 10.17
C ILE A 250 2.16 6.19 9.32
N TYR A 251 1.64 5.12 9.95
CA TYR A 251 0.75 4.18 9.31
C TYR A 251 -0.53 4.86 8.77
N MET A 252 -1.19 5.67 9.59
CA MET A 252 -2.37 6.46 9.20
C MET A 252 -2.06 7.45 8.08
N GLY A 253 -0.87 8.06 8.08
CA GLY A 253 -0.40 8.93 7.01
C GLY A 253 -0.35 8.20 5.66
N GLY A 254 0.11 6.94 5.65
CA GLY A 254 0.09 6.10 4.46
C GLY A 254 -1.32 5.77 3.96
N ILE A 255 -2.27 5.49 4.87
CA ILE A 255 -3.69 5.29 4.52
C ILE A 255 -4.30 6.58 3.94
N GLY A 256 -4.07 7.73 4.58
CA GLY A 256 -4.57 9.02 4.10
C GLY A 256 -4.01 9.40 2.73
N LEU A 257 -2.72 9.12 2.48
CA LEU A 257 -2.09 9.32 1.18
C LEU A 257 -2.71 8.44 0.09
N GLN A 258 -3.02 7.18 0.41
CA GLN A 258 -3.72 6.26 -0.48
C GLN A 258 -5.13 6.78 -0.85
N GLU A 259 -5.91 7.24 0.13
CA GLU A 259 -7.24 7.82 -0.13
C GLU A 259 -7.15 9.06 -1.01
N PHE A 260 -6.16 9.93 -0.75
CA PHE A 260 -5.93 11.12 -1.57
C PHE A 260 -5.71 10.76 -3.05
N PHE A 261 -4.95 9.70 -3.34
CA PHE A 261 -4.75 9.23 -4.71
C PHE A 261 -6.03 8.67 -5.34
N ILE A 262 -6.86 7.96 -4.57
CA ILE A 262 -8.17 7.49 -5.04
C ILE A 262 -9.07 8.67 -5.40
N VAL A 263 -9.13 9.72 -4.57
CA VAL A 263 -9.92 10.93 -4.86
C VAL A 263 -9.44 11.60 -6.17
N LEU A 264 -8.13 11.72 -6.38
CA LEU A 264 -7.59 12.22 -7.64
C LEU A 264 -7.98 11.33 -8.83
N PHE A 265 -7.98 10.00 -8.64
CA PHE A 265 -8.38 9.05 -9.67
C PHE A 265 -9.88 9.11 -9.99
N VAL A 266 -10.74 9.34 -8.99
CA VAL A 266 -12.18 9.62 -9.19
C VAL A 266 -12.34 10.88 -10.07
N GLY A 267 -11.52 11.91 -9.84
CA GLY A 267 -11.45 13.08 -10.73
C GLY A 267 -11.13 12.73 -12.19
N LEU A 268 -10.26 11.74 -12.43
CA LEU A 268 -10.00 11.23 -13.78
C LEU A 268 -11.17 10.46 -14.37
N CYS A 269 -11.89 9.68 -13.56
CA CYS A 269 -13.12 9.01 -13.98
C CYS A 269 -14.19 10.02 -14.42
N ILE A 270 -14.39 11.08 -13.63
CA ILE A 270 -15.32 12.19 -13.94
C ILE A 270 -14.91 12.87 -15.25
N ARG A 271 -13.62 13.14 -15.43
CA ARG A 271 -13.11 13.72 -16.68
C ARG A 271 -13.32 12.79 -17.88
N PHE A 272 -13.19 11.48 -17.70
CA PHE A 272 -13.41 10.49 -18.76
C PHE A 272 -14.88 10.53 -19.17
N GLN A 273 -15.77 10.47 -18.19
CA GLN A 273 -17.22 10.57 -18.39
C GLN A 273 -17.60 11.88 -19.10
N ALA A 274 -17.06 13.03 -18.67
CA ALA A 274 -17.32 14.31 -19.32
C ALA A 274 -16.87 14.33 -20.80
N LYS A 275 -15.71 13.74 -21.13
CA LYS A 275 -15.28 13.60 -22.53
C LYS A 275 -16.19 12.67 -23.33
N MET A 276 -16.66 11.58 -22.74
CA MET A 276 -17.57 10.65 -23.39
C MET A 276 -18.93 11.28 -23.70
N HIS A 277 -19.50 12.05 -22.75
CA HIS A 277 -20.73 12.79 -23.00
C HIS A 277 -20.57 13.85 -24.10
N LYS A 278 -19.41 14.51 -24.20
CA LYS A 278 -19.13 15.44 -25.31
C LYS A 278 -19.05 14.74 -26.67
N LEU A 279 -18.55 13.50 -26.73
CA LEU A 279 -18.41 12.75 -27.98
C LEU A 279 -19.72 12.12 -28.45
N LYS A 280 -20.56 11.63 -27.54
CA LYS A 280 -21.80 10.91 -27.86
C LYS A 280 -23.07 11.74 -27.70
N GLY A 281 -22.96 12.96 -27.20
CA GLY A 281 -24.08 13.80 -26.79
C GLY A 281 -24.64 13.39 -25.41
N PRO A 282 -25.40 14.28 -24.73
CA PRO A 282 -26.11 13.94 -23.51
C PRO A 282 -27.31 13.04 -23.84
N GLY A 283 -27.11 11.72 -23.74
CA GLY A 283 -28.22 10.75 -23.69
C GLY A 283 -28.91 10.76 -22.31
N GLY A 284 -30.12 10.22 -22.23
CA GLY A 284 -30.81 10.06 -20.95
C GLY A 284 -30.10 9.08 -20.02
N PHE A 285 -30.53 8.99 -18.75
CA PHE A 285 -29.95 8.07 -17.77
C PHE A 285 -29.97 6.61 -18.23
N LYS A 286 -31.06 6.19 -18.91
CA LYS A 286 -31.19 4.85 -19.48
C LYS A 286 -30.14 4.59 -20.57
N ASP A 287 -29.91 5.55 -21.45
CA ASP A 287 -28.90 5.44 -22.51
C ASP A 287 -27.49 5.37 -21.93
N PHE A 288 -27.23 6.09 -20.85
CA PHE A 288 -25.97 6.04 -20.12
C PHE A 288 -25.70 4.64 -19.54
N ILE A 289 -26.63 4.09 -18.74
CA ILE A 289 -26.43 2.78 -18.08
C ILE A 289 -26.41 1.62 -19.07
N THR A 290 -27.18 1.70 -20.16
CA THR A 290 -27.15 0.68 -21.21
C THR A 290 -25.91 0.75 -22.10
N SER A 291 -25.17 1.87 -22.08
CA SER A 291 -23.97 2.01 -22.88
C SER A 291 -22.81 1.20 -22.32
N SER A 292 -22.07 0.52 -23.19
CA SER A 292 -20.85 -0.24 -22.86
C SER A 292 -19.87 0.52 -21.96
N TRP A 293 -19.64 1.81 -22.24
CA TRP A 293 -18.73 2.65 -21.44
C TRP A 293 -19.36 3.15 -20.14
N GLY A 294 -20.68 3.37 -20.14
CA GLY A 294 -21.43 3.86 -18.99
C GLY A 294 -21.53 2.80 -17.90
N MET A 295 -21.90 1.58 -18.27
CA MET A 295 -21.92 0.43 -17.34
C MET A 295 -20.55 0.21 -16.67
N LEU A 296 -19.46 0.33 -17.43
CA LEU A 296 -18.12 0.11 -16.93
C LEU A 296 -17.60 1.26 -16.05
N ILE A 297 -17.92 2.52 -16.37
CA ILE A 297 -17.56 3.66 -15.50
C ILE A 297 -18.39 3.65 -14.21
N THR A 298 -19.65 3.23 -14.27
CA THR A 298 -20.49 3.02 -13.08
C THR A 298 -19.92 1.92 -12.19
N ALA A 299 -19.47 0.80 -12.77
CA ALA A 299 -18.79 -0.26 -12.01
C ALA A 299 -17.51 0.25 -11.33
N LEU A 300 -16.73 1.10 -12.02
CA LEU A 300 -15.55 1.75 -11.44
C LEU A 300 -15.92 2.65 -10.26
N TYR A 301 -16.91 3.54 -10.39
CA TYR A 301 -17.34 4.39 -9.28
C TYR A 301 -17.82 3.57 -8.08
N PHE A 302 -18.61 2.52 -8.33
CA PHE A 302 -19.09 1.64 -7.28
C PHE A 302 -17.91 0.95 -6.56
N SER A 303 -16.97 0.38 -7.32
CA SER A 303 -15.77 -0.24 -6.73
C SER A 303 -14.94 0.76 -5.93
N LEU A 304 -14.68 1.95 -6.47
CA LEU A 304 -13.88 2.99 -5.79
C LEU A 304 -14.58 3.48 -4.51
N ALA A 305 -15.91 3.65 -4.54
CA ALA A 305 -16.67 4.04 -3.37
C ALA A 305 -16.58 2.98 -2.25
N MET A 306 -16.68 1.69 -2.59
CA MET A 306 -16.52 0.61 -1.61
C MET A 306 -15.11 0.58 -1.01
N ILE A 307 -14.07 0.82 -1.82
CA ILE A 307 -12.69 0.88 -1.34
C ILE A 307 -12.49 2.12 -0.43
N SER A 308 -13.04 3.28 -0.79
CA SER A 308 -13.00 4.48 0.05
C SER A 308 -13.71 4.26 1.40
N ILE A 309 -14.87 3.60 1.43
CA ILE A 309 -15.56 3.27 2.70
C ILE A 309 -14.64 2.48 3.62
N ARG A 310 -13.97 1.46 3.08
CA ARG A 310 -13.00 0.66 3.83
C ARG A 310 -11.83 1.50 4.34
N ILE A 311 -11.26 2.36 3.48
CA ILE A 311 -10.12 3.20 3.85
C ILE A 311 -10.49 4.19 4.96
N ILE A 312 -11.68 4.79 4.88
CA ILE A 312 -12.23 5.66 5.93
C ILE A 312 -12.43 4.88 7.23
N TYR A 313 -13.01 3.67 7.16
CA TYR A 313 -13.13 2.79 8.33
C TYR A 313 -11.77 2.53 8.97
N ARG A 314 -10.75 2.16 8.19
CA ARG A 314 -9.39 1.95 8.72
C ARG A 314 -8.82 3.21 9.35
N LEU A 315 -8.99 4.37 8.72
CA LEU A 315 -8.50 5.63 9.29
C LEU A 315 -9.17 5.92 10.65
N ILE A 316 -10.49 5.71 10.75
CA ILE A 316 -11.23 5.92 12.00
C ILE A 316 -10.83 4.88 13.06
N GLU A 317 -10.73 3.60 12.68
CA GLU A 317 -10.30 2.49 13.54
C GLU A 317 -8.97 2.81 14.23
N PHE A 318 -7.96 3.26 13.47
CA PHE A 318 -6.66 3.62 14.03
C PHE A 318 -6.65 4.97 14.77
N SER A 319 -7.52 5.91 14.37
CA SER A 319 -7.65 7.21 15.07
C SER A 319 -8.27 7.08 16.46
N GLY A 320 -9.15 6.09 16.67
CA GLY A 320 -9.83 5.83 17.94
C GLY A 320 -8.95 5.11 18.96
N GLY A 321 -7.72 4.73 18.61
CA GLY A 321 -6.80 3.99 19.48
C GLY A 321 -7.20 2.52 19.69
N MET A 322 -6.38 1.79 20.47
CA MET A 322 -6.58 0.37 20.81
C MET A 322 -7.23 0.18 22.20
N GLY A 323 -7.87 1.23 22.72
CA GLY A 323 -8.51 1.21 24.04
C GLY A 323 -9.84 0.44 24.03
N GLU A 324 -10.30 0.01 25.21
CA GLU A 324 -11.59 -0.66 25.39
C GLU A 324 -12.79 0.22 25.01
N ASP A 325 -12.58 1.53 24.90
CA ASP A 325 -13.54 2.54 24.46
C ASP A 325 -13.75 2.57 22.94
N ASN A 326 -12.88 1.95 22.15
CA ASN A 326 -13.03 1.89 20.70
C ASN A 326 -13.99 0.76 20.27
N ALA A 327 -15.26 1.11 20.08
CA ALA A 327 -16.31 0.18 19.64
C ALA A 327 -15.99 -0.55 18.32
N LEU A 328 -15.18 0.04 17.44
CA LEU A 328 -14.79 -0.55 16.15
C LEU A 328 -13.83 -1.74 16.32
N VAL A 329 -12.97 -1.67 17.33
CA VAL A 329 -11.98 -2.72 17.63
C VAL A 329 -12.56 -3.78 18.56
N THR A 330 -13.53 -3.43 19.40
CA THR A 330 -14.16 -4.35 20.36
C THR A 330 -15.35 -5.13 19.82
N HIS A 331 -15.94 -4.72 18.69
CA HIS A 331 -17.09 -5.43 18.10
C HIS A 331 -16.76 -5.97 16.71
N GLU A 332 -16.74 -7.29 16.59
CA GLU A 332 -16.42 -8.01 15.35
C GLU A 332 -17.31 -7.61 14.15
N VAL A 333 -18.56 -7.21 14.41
CA VAL A 333 -19.54 -6.87 13.38
C VAL A 333 -19.04 -5.75 12.47
N TYR A 334 -18.35 -4.73 13.02
CA TYR A 334 -17.85 -3.61 12.23
C TYR A 334 -16.76 -4.05 11.25
N PHE A 335 -15.88 -4.97 11.66
CA PHE A 335 -14.89 -5.55 10.76
C PHE A 335 -15.58 -6.21 9.55
N TYR A 336 -16.58 -7.06 9.75
CA TYR A 336 -17.25 -7.68 8.59
C TYR A 336 -18.02 -6.65 7.73
N LEU A 337 -18.74 -5.72 8.33
CA LEU A 337 -19.55 -4.75 7.59
C LEU A 337 -18.75 -3.67 6.86
N LEU A 338 -17.63 -3.24 7.42
CA LEU A 338 -16.86 -2.08 6.93
C LEU A 338 -15.51 -2.46 6.31
N GLU A 339 -14.98 -3.66 6.60
CA GLU A 339 -13.81 -4.22 5.91
C GLU A 339 -14.22 -5.26 4.87
N ALA A 340 -14.91 -6.32 5.28
CA ALA A 340 -15.12 -7.50 4.44
C ALA A 340 -16.16 -7.27 3.33
N VAL A 341 -17.33 -6.72 3.69
CA VAL A 341 -18.45 -6.49 2.77
C VAL A 341 -18.08 -5.50 1.65
N PRO A 342 -17.48 -4.33 1.92
CA PRO A 342 -17.13 -3.39 0.85
C PRO A 342 -16.15 -4.01 -0.15
N MET A 343 -15.16 -4.78 0.33
CA MET A 343 -14.21 -5.46 -0.56
C MET A 343 -14.83 -6.57 -1.38
N PHE A 344 -15.72 -7.35 -0.77
CA PHE A 344 -16.50 -8.34 -1.48
C PHE A 344 -17.31 -7.68 -2.61
N LEU A 345 -18.00 -6.57 -2.32
CA LEU A 345 -18.79 -5.82 -3.30
C LEU A 345 -17.91 -5.19 -4.40
N ALA A 346 -16.75 -4.65 -4.05
CA ALA A 346 -15.77 -4.09 -4.99
C ALA A 346 -15.24 -5.15 -5.97
N LEU A 347 -15.03 -6.40 -5.53
CA LEU A 347 -14.66 -7.50 -6.41
C LEU A 347 -15.87 -8.06 -7.19
N LEU A 348 -17.04 -8.10 -6.57
CA LEU A 348 -18.26 -8.64 -7.16
C LEU A 348 -18.74 -7.81 -8.36
N VAL A 349 -18.63 -6.48 -8.31
CA VAL A 349 -19.08 -5.63 -9.42
C VAL A 349 -18.34 -5.94 -10.72
N PHE A 350 -17.05 -6.29 -10.65
CA PHE A 350 -16.25 -6.67 -11.82
C PHE A 350 -16.54 -8.09 -12.32
N ASN A 351 -17.17 -8.95 -11.51
CA ASN A 351 -17.73 -10.21 -12.01
C ASN A 351 -18.95 -9.94 -12.90
N PHE A 352 -19.85 -9.04 -12.49
CA PHE A 352 -21.03 -8.71 -13.30
C PHE A 352 -20.66 -7.88 -14.53
N VAL A 353 -19.86 -6.85 -14.33
CA VAL A 353 -19.43 -5.90 -15.36
C VAL A 353 -17.98 -6.19 -15.73
N HIS A 354 -17.76 -7.37 -16.33
CA HIS A 354 -16.41 -7.77 -16.70
C HIS A 354 -15.89 -6.95 -17.90
N PRO A 355 -14.75 -6.23 -17.77
CA PRO A 355 -14.23 -5.36 -18.83
C PRO A 355 -13.94 -6.10 -20.13
N GLY A 356 -13.57 -7.38 -20.05
CA GLY A 356 -13.34 -8.25 -21.22
C GLY A 356 -14.60 -8.60 -22.02
N ARG A 357 -15.81 -8.47 -21.43
CA ARG A 357 -17.08 -8.62 -22.16
C ARG A 357 -17.41 -7.38 -23.00
N ILE A 358 -16.96 -6.22 -22.53
CA ILE A 358 -17.35 -4.90 -23.05
C ILE A 358 -16.37 -4.41 -24.12
N MET A 359 -15.06 -4.59 -23.89
CA MET A 359 -14.01 -4.16 -24.81
C MET A 359 -13.53 -5.34 -25.68
N THR A 360 -14.35 -5.73 -26.65
CA THR A 360 -14.02 -6.79 -27.61
C THR A 360 -13.38 -6.22 -28.90
N GLY A 361 -12.47 -6.96 -29.51
CA GLY A 361 -11.91 -6.68 -30.85
C GLY A 361 -10.38 -6.54 -30.95
N PRO A 362 -9.82 -6.47 -32.18
CA PRO A 362 -8.36 -6.45 -32.44
C PRO A 362 -7.61 -5.25 -31.84
N HIS A 363 -8.32 -4.16 -31.56
CA HIS A 363 -7.76 -2.94 -30.95
C HIS A 363 -8.01 -2.83 -29.43
N SER A 364 -8.49 -3.89 -28.80
CA SER A 364 -8.78 -3.90 -27.35
C SER A 364 -7.55 -4.11 -26.48
N ASP A 365 -6.48 -4.66 -27.05
CA ASP A 365 -5.24 -4.93 -26.31
C ASP A 365 -4.30 -3.73 -26.37
N MET A 366 -4.36 -2.92 -25.31
CA MET A 366 -3.43 -1.84 -25.08
C MET A 366 -1.98 -2.36 -24.99
N PRO A 367 -1.01 -1.74 -25.68
CA PRO A 367 0.41 -2.05 -25.51
C PRO A 367 0.87 -1.74 -24.08
N GLY A 368 1.65 -2.64 -23.49
CA GLY A 368 2.17 -2.44 -22.13
C GLY A 368 3.02 -1.18 -21.99
N LEU A 369 3.08 -0.63 -20.77
CA LEU A 369 3.85 0.59 -20.47
C LEU A 369 5.30 0.51 -20.98
N PHE A 370 5.96 -0.62 -20.74
CA PHE A 370 7.34 -0.84 -21.19
C PHE A 370 7.48 -0.76 -22.72
N SER A 371 6.48 -1.25 -23.46
CA SER A 371 6.45 -1.12 -24.91
C SER A 371 6.28 0.33 -25.35
N LEU A 372 5.46 1.12 -24.65
CA LEU A 372 5.28 2.54 -24.95
C LEU A 372 6.55 3.34 -24.65
N ILE A 373 7.23 3.06 -23.53
CA ILE A 373 8.50 3.68 -23.17
C ILE A 373 9.58 3.32 -24.19
N LYS A 374 9.72 2.03 -24.53
CA LYS A 374 10.68 1.56 -25.54
C LYS A 374 10.43 2.21 -26.91
N ASN A 375 9.18 2.31 -27.35
CA ASN A 375 8.84 2.94 -28.63
C ASN A 375 9.15 4.44 -28.61
N LYS A 376 8.90 5.13 -27.48
CA LYS A 376 9.23 6.56 -27.34
C LYS A 376 10.74 6.79 -27.33
N LEU A 377 11.50 5.97 -26.62
CA LEU A 377 12.97 6.00 -26.61
C LEU A 377 13.55 5.72 -28.01
N SER A 378 13.07 4.68 -28.68
CA SER A 378 13.50 4.35 -30.04
C SER A 378 13.21 5.47 -31.03
N ARG A 379 12.06 6.15 -30.89
CA ARG A 379 11.70 7.28 -31.74
C ARG A 379 12.55 8.52 -31.46
N ASN A 380 12.86 8.79 -30.19
CA ASN A 380 13.75 9.89 -29.83
C ASN A 380 15.17 9.63 -30.34
N LYS A 381 15.69 8.41 -30.17
CA LYS A 381 16.99 8.00 -30.71
C LYS A 381 17.02 8.07 -32.24
N GLY A 382 15.92 7.70 -32.91
CA GLY A 382 15.79 7.85 -34.36
C GLY A 382 15.79 9.32 -34.81
N LYS A 383 15.16 10.23 -34.06
CA LYS A 383 15.20 11.67 -34.33
C LYS A 383 16.60 12.24 -34.15
N GLU A 384 17.28 11.87 -33.07
CA GLU A 384 18.67 12.27 -32.80
C GLU A 384 19.63 11.82 -33.90
N LEU A 385 19.47 10.60 -34.42
CA LEU A 385 20.26 10.10 -35.55
C LEU A 385 19.97 10.85 -36.86
N LEU A 386 18.74 11.31 -37.07
CA LEU A 386 18.39 12.10 -38.26
C LEU A 386 18.95 13.52 -38.17
N ASP A 387 18.90 14.15 -36.99
CA ASP A 387 19.48 15.48 -36.74
C ASP A 387 21.00 15.46 -36.95
N ASN A 388 21.68 14.48 -36.34
CA ASN A 388 23.13 14.32 -36.50
C ASN A 388 23.53 14.06 -37.95
N ARG A 389 22.71 13.30 -38.71
CA ARG A 389 22.97 13.07 -40.14
C ARG A 389 22.77 14.35 -40.95
N SER A 390 21.71 15.12 -40.70
CA SER A 390 21.49 16.39 -41.39
C SER A 390 22.60 17.39 -41.11
N ASP A 391 23.10 17.47 -39.87
CA ASP A 391 24.22 18.35 -39.53
C ASP A 391 25.49 17.95 -40.28
N SER A 392 25.81 16.65 -40.35
CA SER A 392 26.94 16.17 -41.14
C SER A 392 26.80 16.43 -42.65
N ASP A 393 25.58 16.33 -43.21
CA ASP A 393 25.31 16.64 -44.62
C ASP A 393 25.40 18.16 -44.91
N VAL A 394 25.14 19.01 -43.92
CA VAL A 394 25.31 20.49 -44.01
C VAL A 394 26.78 20.87 -43.95
N GLU A 395 27.55 20.31 -43.00
CA GLU A 395 29.00 20.52 -42.90
C GLU A 395 29.72 20.12 -44.20
N LEU A 396 29.41 18.94 -44.75
CA LEU A 396 29.98 18.48 -46.03
C LEU A 396 29.66 19.41 -47.21
N ARG A 397 28.47 20.03 -47.24
CA ARG A 397 28.12 21.01 -48.29
C ARG A 397 28.85 22.34 -48.12
N GLN A 398 29.11 22.78 -46.89
CA GLN A 398 29.90 23.98 -46.64
C GLN A 398 31.37 23.77 -47.01
N GLU A 399 31.94 22.59 -46.74
CA GLU A 399 33.31 22.25 -47.11
C GLU A 399 33.50 22.18 -48.64
N TRP A 400 32.50 21.69 -49.39
CA TRP A 400 32.52 21.68 -50.86
C TRP A 400 32.27 23.05 -51.52
N GLN A 401 31.75 24.04 -50.79
CA GLN A 401 31.62 25.42 -51.27
C GLN A 401 32.94 26.18 -51.06
N MET A 402 33.96 25.83 -51.87
CA MET A 402 35.23 26.57 -51.91
C MET A 402 35.00 28.06 -52.24
N PRO A 403 35.77 28.99 -51.64
CA PRO A 403 35.58 30.42 -51.84
C PRO A 403 35.85 30.81 -53.30
N ARG A 404 34.84 31.36 -53.97
CA ARG A 404 35.01 32.04 -55.25
C ARG A 404 36.03 33.16 -55.07
N ALA A 405 37.19 33.03 -55.71
CA ALA A 405 38.20 34.08 -55.79
C ALA A 405 37.55 35.33 -56.41
N VAL A 406 37.42 36.40 -55.60
CA VAL A 406 36.92 37.70 -56.05
C VAL A 406 38.06 38.40 -56.78
N GLY A 407 38.04 38.33 -58.11
CA GLY A 407 38.84 39.20 -58.97
C GLY A 407 38.22 40.59 -59.02
N GLN A 408 38.95 41.60 -58.55
CA GLN A 408 38.66 43.01 -58.78
C GLN A 408 38.83 43.34 -60.27
N TYR A 409 37.81 43.92 -60.89
CA TYR A 409 38.02 44.83 -62.03
C TYR A 409 36.93 45.91 -62.05
N SER A 410 37.39 47.17 -62.10
CA SER A 410 36.61 48.38 -62.30
C SER A 410 36.20 48.51 -63.77
N ASP A 411 35.00 49.03 -64.05
CA ASP A 411 34.84 50.26 -64.83
C ASP A 411 33.35 50.65 -65.07
N SER A 412 33.02 51.85 -64.58
CA SER A 412 32.66 53.03 -65.38
C SER A 412 31.87 52.85 -66.70
N ALA A 413 30.61 53.30 -66.71
CA ALA A 413 29.88 54.05 -67.77
C ALA A 413 28.38 53.68 -67.75
N ALA A 414 27.48 54.54 -67.25
CA ALA A 414 26.90 55.74 -67.86
C ALA A 414 25.50 55.46 -68.45
N ARG A 415 24.52 56.18 -67.89
CA ARG A 415 23.12 56.26 -68.31
C ARG A 415 23.01 57.01 -69.65
N ALA A 416 22.17 56.51 -70.53
CA ALA A 416 21.22 57.29 -71.34
C ALA A 416 20.06 56.37 -71.73
#